data_AF-A0AB36FJU1-F1
#
_entry.id   AF-A0AB36FJU1-F1
#
_cell.length_a   1.000
_cell.length_b   1.000
_cell.length_c   1.000
_cell.angle_alpha   90.00
_cell.angle_beta   90.00
_cell.angle_gamma   90.00
#
_symmetry.space_group_name_H-M   'P 1'
#
loop_
_entity.id
_entity.type
_entity.pdbx_description
1 polymer ?
#
loop_
_entity_poly.entity_id
_entity_poly.type
_entity_poly.pdbx_seq_one_letter_code
_entity_poly.pdbx_strand_id
1 'polypeptide(L)'
;MDGKGESFAILASEQILHPYLDNDRYFNEQWIFARYLAGAQGEPGVIEYFVSPPDEWDANQKERVIKHFNDFNLSLRYSKEASARLGTLLSQYNGLLQIPLDKETSKKIIFQTVIDNAPFVNHWERVMCLALLRDL
;
A
#
# COMPACT_ATOMS: atom_id res chain seq x y z
N MET A 1 26.11 24.16 -6.88
CA MET A 1 25.70 24.11 -8.30
C MET A 1 25.00 22.77 -8.47
N ASP A 2 23.72 22.72 -8.16
CA ASP A 2 22.58 22.96 -9.07
C ASP A 2 22.16 21.66 -9.77
N GLY A 3 21.62 20.74 -8.97
CA GLY A 3 20.98 19.50 -9.42
C GLY A 3 19.61 19.76 -10.05
N LYS A 4 19.59 20.47 -11.18
CA LYS A 4 18.43 20.55 -12.07
C LYS A 4 18.71 19.69 -13.29
N GLY A 5 18.11 18.50 -13.32
CA GLY A 5 17.91 17.71 -14.54
C GLY A 5 19.11 16.91 -15.05
N GLU A 6 19.73 16.08 -14.21
CA GLU A 6 20.85 15.23 -14.65
C GLU A 6 20.44 13.96 -15.41
N SER A 7 19.15 13.59 -15.43
CA SER A 7 18.69 12.40 -16.16
C SER A 7 17.27 12.55 -16.68
N PHE A 8 17.05 12.13 -17.93
CA PHE A 8 15.74 12.02 -18.58
C PHE A 8 15.53 10.59 -19.05
N ALA A 9 14.30 10.10 -18.95
CA ALA A 9 13.91 8.78 -19.44
C ALA A 9 14.17 8.69 -20.96
N ILE A 10 14.93 7.69 -21.38
CA ILE A 10 15.22 7.41 -22.79
C ILE A 10 14.27 6.33 -23.32
N LEU A 11 13.78 5.46 -22.42
CA LEU A 11 12.79 4.43 -22.72
C LEU A 11 11.42 4.79 -22.13
N ALA A 12 10.35 4.31 -22.78
CA ALA A 12 8.98 4.51 -22.28
C ALA A 12 8.78 3.92 -20.86
N SER A 13 9.46 2.81 -20.55
CA SER A 13 9.41 2.19 -19.24
C SER A 13 10.14 2.98 -18.14
N GLU A 14 10.99 3.93 -18.52
CA GLU A 14 11.72 4.80 -17.59
C GLU A 14 10.93 6.04 -17.17
N GLN A 15 9.83 6.33 -17.85
CA GLN A 15 9.02 7.51 -17.58
C GLN A 15 8.23 7.33 -16.28
N ILE A 16 8.41 8.28 -15.36
CA ILE A 16 7.58 8.39 -14.15
C ILE A 16 6.10 8.44 -14.51
N LEU A 17 5.26 7.90 -13.64
CA LEU A 17 3.81 8.00 -13.78
C LEU A 17 3.37 9.44 -13.58
N HIS A 18 2.69 9.99 -14.58
CA HIS A 18 2.19 11.34 -14.59
C HIS A 18 0.65 11.34 -14.48
N PRO A 19 0.08 11.79 -13.34
CA PRO A 19 -1.34 11.66 -13.02
C PRO A 19 -2.35 12.15 -14.08
N TYR A 20 -1.94 13.07 -14.95
CA TYR A 20 -2.80 13.68 -15.96
C TYR A 20 -2.47 13.28 -17.40
N LEU A 21 -1.34 12.60 -17.62
CA LEU A 21 -0.87 12.27 -18.98
C LEU A 21 -0.84 10.77 -19.22
N ASP A 22 -0.67 9.98 -18.16
CA ASP A 22 -0.66 8.54 -18.26
C ASP A 22 -2.06 7.95 -18.22
N ASN A 23 -2.16 6.73 -18.74
CA ASN A 23 -3.40 5.97 -18.74
C ASN A 23 -3.93 5.77 -17.31
N ASP A 24 -5.23 6.00 -17.14
CA ASP A 24 -5.94 5.89 -15.85
C ASP A 24 -5.74 4.55 -15.13
N ARG A 25 -5.39 3.46 -15.84
CA ARG A 25 -5.08 2.15 -15.23
C ARG A 25 -4.08 2.25 -14.08
N TYR A 26 -3.07 3.11 -14.21
CA TYR A 26 -2.02 3.24 -13.20
C TYR A 26 -2.55 3.83 -11.87
N PHE A 27 -3.72 4.46 -11.90
CA PHE A 27 -4.33 5.15 -10.77
C PHE A 27 -5.61 4.47 -10.30
N ASN A 28 -6.29 3.73 -11.18
CA ASN A 28 -7.58 3.08 -10.91
C ASN A 28 -7.47 1.56 -10.69
N GLU A 29 -6.38 0.92 -11.13
CA GLU A 29 -6.13 -0.51 -10.87
C GLU A 29 -5.05 -0.66 -9.78
N GLN A 30 -5.29 -1.60 -8.87
CA GLN A 30 -4.38 -1.82 -7.75
C GLN A 30 -3.15 -2.61 -8.21
N TRP A 31 -1.97 -2.08 -7.91
CA TRP A 31 -0.69 -2.71 -8.16
C TRP A 31 0.27 -2.63 -6.97
N ILE A 32 -0.06 -1.86 -5.92
CA ILE A 32 0.62 -1.90 -4.62
C ILE A 32 -0.15 -2.80 -3.66
N PHE A 33 0.57 -3.72 -3.04
CA PHE A 33 0.06 -4.63 -2.03
C PHE A 33 0.93 -4.57 -0.78
N ALA A 34 0.42 -5.13 0.32
CA ALA A 34 1.17 -5.27 1.54
C ALA A 34 0.88 -6.61 2.22
N ARG A 35 1.78 -6.98 3.13
CA ARG A 35 1.61 -8.09 4.07
C ARG A 35 1.93 -7.62 5.48
N TYR A 36 1.17 -8.12 6.44
CA TYR A 36 1.43 -7.92 7.85
C TYR A 36 2.44 -8.95 8.34
N LEU A 37 3.54 -8.47 8.90
CA LEU A 37 4.56 -9.30 9.54
C LEU A 37 4.40 -9.13 11.05
N ALA A 38 3.78 -10.12 11.70
CA ALA A 38 3.49 -10.08 13.13
C ALA A 38 4.78 -9.90 13.96
N GLY A 39 4.71 -9.02 14.97
CA GLY A 39 5.81 -8.78 15.87
C GLY A 39 6.02 -9.95 16.84
N ALA A 40 7.24 -10.08 17.35
CA ALA A 40 7.54 -11.01 18.41
C ALA A 40 7.17 -10.40 19.78
N GLN A 41 6.74 -11.22 20.73
CA GLN A 41 6.53 -10.84 22.14
C GLN A 41 5.84 -9.49 22.40
N GLY A 42 4.67 -9.25 21.80
CA GLY A 42 3.84 -8.07 22.11
C GLY A 42 4.14 -6.82 21.29
N GLU A 43 5.10 -6.87 20.38
CA GLU A 43 5.31 -5.81 19.39
C GLU A 43 4.18 -5.82 18.33
N PRO A 44 3.73 -4.64 17.86
CA PRO A 44 2.61 -4.51 16.92
C PRO A 44 2.92 -5.03 15.50
N GLY A 45 4.11 -5.60 15.25
CA GLY A 45 4.55 -6.04 13.94
C GLY A 45 4.86 -4.89 12.97
N VAL A 46 5.09 -5.24 11.70
CA VAL A 46 5.39 -4.27 10.65
C VAL A 46 4.56 -4.55 9.40
N ILE A 47 4.29 -3.50 8.62
CA ILE A 47 3.67 -3.62 7.30
C ILE A 47 4.76 -3.52 6.25
N GLU A 48 4.87 -4.57 5.43
CA GLU A 48 5.77 -4.59 4.29
C GLU A 48 4.97 -4.41 3.00
N TYR A 49 5.32 -3.38 2.22
CA TYR A 49 4.69 -3.08 0.94
C TYR A 49 5.53 -3.61 -0.22
N PHE A 50 4.85 -4.12 -1.24
CA PHE A 50 5.44 -4.66 -2.46
C PHE A 50 4.58 -4.32 -3.69
N VAL A 51 5.20 -4.39 -4.86
CA VAL A 51 4.54 -4.19 -6.16
C VAL A 51 4.11 -5.53 -6.75
N SER A 52 2.85 -5.62 -7.17
CA SER A 52 2.25 -6.77 -7.87
C SER A 52 1.26 -6.24 -8.91
N PRO A 53 1.72 -5.87 -10.11
CA PRO A 53 0.84 -5.34 -11.14
C PRO A 53 -0.11 -6.41 -11.69
N PRO A 54 -1.28 -6.04 -12.23
CA PRO A 54 -2.22 -6.99 -12.85
C PRO A 54 -1.57 -7.84 -13.95
N ASP A 55 -1.98 -9.10 -14.06
CA ASP A 55 -1.35 -10.09 -14.94
C ASP A 55 -1.54 -9.76 -16.43
N GLU A 56 -2.67 -9.15 -16.77
CA GLU A 56 -3.07 -8.72 -18.10
C GLU A 56 -2.30 -7.51 -18.63
N TRP A 57 -1.56 -6.80 -17.77
CA TRP A 57 -0.73 -5.68 -18.19
C TRP A 57 0.44 -6.14 -19.07
N ASP A 58 0.76 -5.33 -20.08
CA ASP A 58 1.93 -5.61 -20.91
C ASP A 58 3.25 -5.38 -20.15
N ALA A 59 4.37 -5.86 -20.72
CA ALA A 59 5.67 -5.80 -20.06
C ALA A 59 6.11 -4.36 -19.71
N ASN A 60 5.86 -3.39 -20.62
CA ASN A 60 6.20 -1.99 -20.37
C ASN A 60 5.35 -1.42 -19.23
N GLN A 61 4.06 -1.75 -19.20
CA GLN A 61 3.15 -1.29 -18.15
C GLN A 61 3.59 -1.79 -16.77
N LYS A 62 3.95 -3.08 -16.66
CA LYS A 62 4.47 -3.68 -15.43
C LYS A 62 5.78 -3.03 -15.02
N GLU A 63 6.72 -2.84 -15.95
CA GLU A 63 8.02 -2.24 -15.66
C GLU A 63 7.88 -0.80 -15.12
N ARG A 64 6.94 -0.02 -15.66
CA ARG A 64 6.71 1.37 -15.21
C ARG A 64 6.29 1.48 -13.75
N VAL A 65 5.35 0.65 -13.29
CA VAL A 65 4.93 0.68 -11.88
C VAL A 65 5.99 0.12 -10.94
N ILE A 66 6.74 -0.90 -11.37
CA ILE A 66 7.89 -1.42 -10.60
C ILE A 66 8.93 -0.32 -10.45
N LYS A 67 9.28 0.37 -11.54
CA LYS A 67 10.20 1.50 -11.51
C LYS A 67 9.69 2.63 -10.64
N HIS A 68 8.43 3.04 -10.81
CA HIS A 68 7.82 4.08 -9.98
C HIS A 68 7.88 3.72 -8.48
N PHE A 69 7.53 2.47 -8.13
CA PHE A 69 7.62 1.98 -6.76
C PHE A 69 9.03 2.11 -6.17
N ASN A 70 10.04 1.76 -6.96
CA ASN A 70 11.45 1.77 -6.56
C ASN A 70 12.04 3.19 -6.51
N ASP A 71 11.87 3.99 -7.57
CA ASP A 71 12.41 5.34 -7.70
C ASP A 71 11.91 6.25 -6.57
N PHE A 72 10.63 6.11 -6.20
CA PHE A 72 10.04 6.89 -5.10
C PHE A 72 10.24 6.24 -3.72
N ASN A 73 10.87 5.07 -3.64
CA ASN A 73 11.06 4.29 -2.42
C ASN A 73 9.74 4.08 -1.66
N LEU A 74 8.67 3.72 -2.38
CA LEU A 74 7.33 3.64 -1.82
C LEU A 74 7.24 2.61 -0.69
N SER A 75 7.96 1.49 -0.78
CA SER A 75 8.00 0.49 0.30
C SER A 75 8.39 1.11 1.65
N LEU A 76 9.51 1.84 1.69
CA LEU A 76 10.00 2.48 2.90
C LEU A 76 9.09 3.61 3.37
N ARG A 77 8.64 4.48 2.45
CA ARG A 77 7.78 5.62 2.79
C ARG A 77 6.45 5.14 3.37
N TYR A 78 5.78 4.22 2.70
CA TYR A 78 4.49 3.70 3.14
C TYR A 78 4.62 2.90 4.43
N SER A 79 5.70 2.14 4.61
CA SER A 79 5.94 1.41 5.87
C SER A 79 6.13 2.36 7.06
N LYS A 80 6.80 3.51 6.87
CA LYS A 80 6.93 4.54 7.90
C LYS A 80 5.59 5.15 8.30
N GLU A 81 4.77 5.54 7.31
CA GLU A 81 3.41 6.05 7.58
C GLU A 81 2.53 5.00 8.27
N ALA A 82 2.60 3.75 7.79
CA ALA A 82 1.85 2.64 8.34
C ALA A 82 2.21 2.32 9.78
N SER A 83 3.49 2.40 10.16
CA SER A 83 3.96 2.06 11.50
C SER A 83 3.26 2.89 12.58
N ALA A 84 3.07 4.19 12.34
CA ALA A 84 2.37 5.08 13.28
C ALA A 84 0.88 4.70 13.42
N ARG A 85 0.26 4.28 12.33
CA ARG A 85 -1.18 3.97 12.28
C ARG A 85 -1.50 2.56 12.79
N LEU A 86 -0.61 1.60 12.55
CA LEU A 86 -0.78 0.18 12.84
C LEU A 86 -1.13 -0.08 14.30
N GLY A 87 -0.36 0.49 15.24
CA GLY A 87 -0.59 0.28 16.67
C GLY A 87 -1.98 0.73 17.13
N THR A 88 -2.50 1.82 16.56
CA THR A 88 -3.86 2.31 16.87
C THR A 88 -4.91 1.33 16.37
N LEU A 89 -4.80 0.89 15.11
CA LEU A 89 -5.77 -0.03 14.51
C LEU A 89 -5.77 -1.40 15.21
N LEU A 90 -4.58 -1.94 15.55
CA LEU A 90 -4.48 -3.19 16.30
C LEU A 90 -5.06 -3.07 17.71
N SER A 91 -4.85 -1.94 18.40
CA SER A 91 -5.46 -1.69 19.71
C SER A 91 -6.98 -1.69 19.63
N GLN A 92 -7.55 -1.02 18.62
CA GLN A 92 -9.01 -1.01 18.39
C GLN A 92 -9.55 -2.41 18.05
N TYR A 93 -8.89 -3.14 17.17
CA TYR A 93 -9.25 -4.53 16.83
C TYR A 93 -9.21 -5.43 18.07
N ASN A 94 -8.13 -5.39 18.84
CA ASN A 94 -7.98 -6.17 20.06
C ASN A 94 -9.04 -5.83 21.12
N GLY A 95 -9.46 -4.57 21.19
CA GLY A 95 -10.56 -4.13 22.06
C GLY A 95 -11.90 -4.77 21.68
N LEU A 96 -12.21 -4.88 20.37
CA LEU A 96 -13.42 -5.57 19.90
C LEU A 96 -13.39 -7.07 20.17
N LEU A 97 -12.20 -7.69 20.20
CA LEU A 97 -12.07 -9.11 20.57
C LEU A 97 -12.37 -9.39 22.06
N GLN A 98 -12.47 -8.36 22.91
CA GLN A 98 -12.84 -8.52 24.32
C GLN A 98 -14.35 -8.55 24.58
N ILE A 99 -15.17 -8.33 23.53
CA ILE A 99 -16.63 -8.39 23.62
C ILE A 99 -17.16 -9.56 22.78
N PRO A 100 -18.44 -9.98 22.93
CA PRO A 100 -19.03 -11.10 22.20
C PRO A 100 -19.28 -10.80 20.71
N LEU A 101 -18.21 -10.52 19.96
CA LEU A 101 -18.20 -10.25 18.53
C LEU A 101 -17.21 -11.19 17.84
N ASP A 102 -17.56 -11.71 16.66
CA ASP A 102 -16.67 -12.58 15.92
C ASP A 102 -15.49 -11.79 15.30
N LYS A 103 -14.40 -12.51 15.00
CA LYS A 103 -13.18 -11.91 14.44
C LYS A 103 -13.43 -11.22 13.11
N GLU A 104 -14.20 -11.82 12.22
CA GLU A 104 -14.43 -11.28 10.87
C GLU A 104 -15.23 -9.99 10.92
N THR A 105 -16.27 -9.93 11.75
CA THR A 105 -17.02 -8.69 11.97
C THR A 105 -16.15 -7.63 12.63
N SER A 106 -15.31 -8.00 13.60
CA SER A 106 -14.37 -7.09 14.27
C SER A 106 -13.38 -6.46 13.27
N LYS A 107 -12.78 -7.27 12.38
CA LYS A 107 -11.91 -6.75 11.31
C LYS A 107 -12.64 -5.80 10.39
N LYS A 108 -13.86 -6.14 9.94
CA LYS A 108 -14.65 -5.28 9.06
C LYS A 108 -14.96 -3.93 9.70
N ILE A 109 -15.36 -3.91 10.98
CA ILE A 109 -15.65 -2.65 11.69
C ILE A 109 -14.43 -1.72 11.70
N ILE A 110 -13.23 -2.25 11.95
CA ILE A 110 -12.02 -1.43 12.04
C ILE A 110 -11.47 -1.04 10.65
N PHE A 111 -11.39 -1.99 9.72
CA PHE A 111 -10.64 -1.81 8.48
C PHE A 111 -11.50 -1.38 7.29
N GLN A 112 -12.76 -1.83 7.19
CA GLN A 112 -13.57 -1.62 5.97
C GLN A 112 -13.82 -0.15 5.69
N THR A 113 -14.13 0.64 6.73
CA THR A 113 -14.34 2.09 6.59
C THR A 113 -13.13 2.80 6.00
N VAL A 114 -11.92 2.41 6.39
CA VAL A 114 -10.67 2.98 5.86
C VAL A 114 -10.46 2.55 4.40
N ILE A 115 -10.79 1.31 4.07
CA ILE A 115 -10.70 0.77 2.71
C ILE A 115 -11.64 1.52 1.75
N ASP A 116 -12.89 1.73 2.17
CA ASP A 116 -13.96 2.30 1.34
C ASP A 116 -13.78 3.81 1.11
N ASN A 117 -13.23 4.53 2.10
CA ASN A 117 -13.03 5.98 2.03
C ASN A 117 -11.63 6.40 1.55
N ALA A 118 -10.81 5.43 1.14
CA ALA A 118 -9.48 5.73 0.65
C ALA A 118 -9.52 6.59 -0.63
N PRO A 119 -8.62 7.57 -0.78
CA PRO A 119 -8.67 8.50 -1.91
C PRO A 119 -8.32 7.85 -3.26
N PHE A 120 -7.58 6.74 -3.26
CA PHE A 120 -7.22 5.98 -4.46
C PHE A 120 -6.81 4.54 -4.10
N VAL A 121 -6.82 3.64 -5.09
CA VAL A 121 -6.66 2.19 -4.88
C VAL A 121 -5.29 1.79 -4.32
N ASN A 122 -4.23 2.53 -4.65
CA ASN A 122 -2.87 2.28 -4.19
C ASN A 122 -2.49 3.07 -2.92
N HIS A 123 -3.46 3.69 -2.24
CA HIS A 123 -3.21 4.48 -1.03
C HIS A 123 -2.65 3.61 0.10
N TRP A 124 -1.59 4.07 0.77
CA TRP A 124 -0.85 3.28 1.77
C TRP A 124 -1.78 2.72 2.87
N GLU A 125 -2.68 3.54 3.42
CA GLU A 125 -3.54 3.12 4.53
C GLU A 125 -4.58 2.09 4.09
N ARG A 126 -5.09 2.23 2.84
CA ARG A 126 -6.01 1.27 2.22
C ARG A 126 -5.32 -0.07 2.07
N VAL A 127 -4.13 -0.07 1.48
CA VAL A 127 -3.35 -1.28 1.22
C VAL A 127 -2.94 -1.97 2.51
N MET A 128 -2.58 -1.21 3.55
CA MET A 128 -2.38 -1.74 4.91
C MET A 128 -3.65 -2.40 5.45
N CYS A 129 -4.79 -1.72 5.39
CA CYS A 129 -6.05 -2.27 5.91
C CYS A 129 -6.49 -3.53 5.16
N LEU A 130 -6.27 -3.61 3.84
CA LEU A 130 -6.49 -4.84 3.07
C LEU A 130 -5.58 -5.98 3.54
N ALA A 131 -4.31 -5.69 3.83
CA ALA A 131 -3.39 -6.68 4.38
C ALA A 131 -3.83 -7.17 5.77
N LEU A 132 -4.20 -6.25 6.67
CA LEU A 132 -4.68 -6.60 8.02
C LEU A 132 -6.00 -7.37 8.00
N LEU A 133 -6.92 -7.02 7.11
CA LEU A 133 -8.18 -7.75 6.92
C LEU A 133 -7.92 -9.21 6.51
N ARG A 134 -6.90 -9.45 5.68
CA ARG A 134 -6.49 -10.77 5.21
C ARG A 134 -5.67 -11.56 6.23
N ASP A 135 -4.73 -10.90 6.93
CA ASP A 135 -3.65 -11.56 7.66
C ASP A 135 -3.91 -11.75 9.18
N LEU A 136 -4.88 -11.02 9.77
CA LEU A 136 -5.27 -11.15 11.20
C LEU A 136 -6.33 -12.25 11.45
#